data_AF-A0A349QZ88-F1
#
_entry.id   AF-A0A349QZ88-F1
#
_cell.length_a   1.000
_cell.length_b   1.000
_cell.length_c   1.000
_cell.angle_alpha   90.00
_cell.angle_beta   90.00
_cell.angle_gamma   90.00
#
_symmetry.space_group_name_H-M   'P 1'
#
loop_
_entity.id
_entity.type
_entity.pdbx_description
1 polymer ?
#
loop_
_entity_poly.entity_id
_entity_poly.type
_entity_poly.pdbx_seq_one_letter_code
_entity_poly.pdbx_strand_id
1 'polypeptide(L)'
;FSSEKLLAIKSLLSSEKYNLVKNYLKSLENDIHHISLEKINTISQKNVEWTQFGYLSYLSNYASNLVQFSEPKIIDIEFTQNNFKRLFEKYIFTYAQDAEYSTSQMIVEQVKENLYPKINTRVNLDITLDSSNFENLFAPIEVNFLGINGMPVAGQTIDFSKKHYFLENDVTRFVALTKVIELAENKRGQFYILGREPENSDVKNHQLWEQIRDSDILEFVDADETGIVEEYMESHDVRPYFKK
;
A
#
# COMPACT_ATOMS: atom_id res chain seq x y z
N PHE A 1 -3.88 20.98 -2.53
CA PHE A 1 -2.83 21.62 -3.39
C PHE A 1 -1.46 20.99 -3.07
N SER A 2 -0.37 21.24 -3.83
CA SER A 2 0.95 20.66 -3.50
C SER A 2 1.72 21.53 -2.49
N SER A 3 2.00 20.95 -1.31
CA SER A 3 2.80 21.58 -0.26
C SER A 3 4.24 21.85 -0.71
N GLU A 4 4.83 20.95 -1.49
CA GLU A 4 6.18 21.11 -2.03
C GLU A 4 6.29 22.28 -3.00
N LYS A 5 5.34 22.39 -3.95
CA LYS A 5 5.29 23.52 -4.89
C LYS A 5 5.10 24.84 -4.15
N LEU A 6 4.28 24.86 -3.09
CA LEU A 6 4.11 26.04 -2.25
C LEU A 6 5.41 26.40 -1.51
N LEU A 7 6.11 25.42 -0.95
CA LEU A 7 7.40 25.64 -0.28
C LEU A 7 8.48 26.16 -1.25
N ALA A 8 8.51 25.67 -2.49
CA ALA A 8 9.47 26.10 -3.51
C ALA A 8 9.38 27.60 -3.83
N ILE A 9 8.18 28.20 -3.74
CA ILE A 9 7.98 29.63 -3.99
C ILE A 9 8.16 30.50 -2.72
N LYS A 10 8.43 29.89 -1.56
CA LYS A 10 8.56 30.61 -0.28
C LYS A 10 9.69 31.64 -0.30
N SER A 11 10.80 31.33 -0.97
CA SER A 11 11.94 32.25 -1.11
C SER A 11 11.68 33.40 -2.08
N LEU A 12 10.68 33.29 -2.95
CA LEU A 12 10.34 34.27 -3.97
C LEU A 12 9.29 35.29 -3.49
N LEU A 13 8.66 35.04 -2.35
CA LEU A 13 7.59 35.86 -1.78
C LEU A 13 7.98 36.40 -0.40
N SER A 14 7.46 37.56 -0.02
CA SER A 14 7.53 38.00 1.38
C SER A 14 6.72 37.07 2.28
N SER A 15 7.05 37.02 3.57
CA SER A 15 6.34 36.19 4.55
C SER A 15 4.82 36.43 4.55
N GLU A 16 4.40 37.68 4.38
CA GLU A 16 2.99 38.08 4.32
C GLU A 16 2.32 37.53 3.06
N LYS A 17 2.95 37.70 1.89
CA LYS A 17 2.44 37.21 0.60
C LYS A 17 2.36 35.69 0.57
N TYR A 18 3.37 35.02 1.11
CA TYR A 18 3.40 33.57 1.24
C TYR A 18 2.24 33.06 2.11
N ASN A 19 2.03 33.68 3.28
CA ASN A 19 0.93 33.31 4.17
C ASN A 19 -0.44 33.59 3.55
N LEU A 20 -0.59 34.68 2.77
CA LEU A 20 -1.81 34.97 2.04
C LEU A 20 -2.13 33.87 1.01
N VAL A 21 -1.16 33.47 0.19
CA VAL A 21 -1.30 32.38 -0.79
C VAL A 21 -1.63 31.06 -0.08
N LYS A 22 -0.90 30.73 0.99
CA LYS A 22 -1.13 29.51 1.78
C LYS A 22 -2.55 29.45 2.35
N ASN A 23 -3.03 30.56 2.93
CA ASN A 23 -4.37 30.61 3.52
C ASN A 23 -5.46 30.53 2.45
N TYR A 24 -5.25 31.18 1.30
CA TYR A 24 -6.16 31.09 0.17
C TYR A 24 -6.29 29.66 -0.36
N LEU A 25 -5.16 28.97 -0.57
CA LEU A 25 -5.14 27.57 -1.02
C LEU A 25 -5.77 26.61 0.00
N LYS A 26 -5.58 26.84 1.29
CA LYS A 26 -6.24 26.09 2.37
C LYS A 26 -7.75 26.33 2.40
N SER A 27 -8.21 27.55 2.15
CA SER A 27 -9.64 27.84 2.06
C SER A 27 -10.28 27.04 0.92
N LEU A 28 -9.66 27.05 -0.27
CA LEU A 28 -10.13 26.25 -1.40
C LEU A 28 -10.15 24.75 -1.09
N GLU A 29 -9.12 24.24 -0.41
CA GLU A 29 -9.05 22.84 0.01
C GLU A 29 -10.17 22.46 0.98
N ASN A 30 -10.45 23.31 1.97
CA ASN A 30 -11.55 23.10 2.91
C ASN A 30 -12.91 23.12 2.19
N ASP A 31 -13.13 24.07 1.27
CA ASP A 31 -14.36 24.16 0.48
C ASP A 31 -14.58 22.89 -0.36
N ILE A 32 -13.51 22.29 -0.88
CA ILE A 32 -13.56 21.01 -1.59
C ILE A 32 -13.87 19.85 -0.65
N HIS A 33 -13.24 19.77 0.52
CA HIS A 33 -13.45 18.67 1.48
C HIS A 33 -14.86 18.65 2.10
N HIS A 34 -15.56 19.80 2.11
CA HIS A 34 -16.96 19.87 2.55
C HIS A 34 -17.97 19.37 1.49
N ILE A 35 -17.51 19.00 0.29
CA ILE A 35 -18.34 18.31 -0.71
C ILE A 35 -18.42 16.83 -0.32
N SER A 36 -19.53 16.41 0.31
CA SER A 36 -19.71 15.01 0.73
C SER A 36 -19.74 14.05 -0.47
N LEU A 37 -19.14 12.87 -0.31
CA LEU A 37 -19.15 11.78 -1.31
C LEU A 37 -20.58 11.38 -1.74
N GLU A 38 -21.58 11.50 -0.86
CA GLU A 38 -22.99 11.26 -1.19
C GLU A 38 -23.56 12.26 -2.21
N LYS A 39 -23.01 13.47 -2.31
CA LYS A 39 -23.35 14.47 -3.33
C LYS A 39 -22.64 14.27 -4.67
N ILE A 40 -21.60 13.44 -4.71
CA ILE A 40 -20.81 13.18 -5.93
C ILE A 40 -21.60 12.30 -6.92
N ASN A 41 -22.37 11.34 -6.41
CA ASN A 41 -23.29 10.55 -7.25
C ASN A 41 -24.51 11.35 -7.75
N THR A 42 -24.73 12.54 -7.18
CA THR A 42 -25.71 13.54 -7.63
C THR A 42 -25.02 14.80 -8.14
N ILE A 43 -23.88 14.67 -8.87
CA ILE A 43 -23.35 15.72 -9.78
C ILE A 43 -24.26 15.85 -11.01
N SER A 44 -25.57 15.91 -10.76
CA SER A 44 -26.51 16.52 -11.64
C SER A 44 -26.99 17.79 -10.92
N GLN A 45 -26.36 18.90 -11.30
CA GLN A 45 -27.00 20.19 -11.53
C GLN A 45 -26.97 21.33 -10.51
N LYS A 46 -26.57 21.24 -9.22
CA LYS A 46 -26.77 22.45 -8.36
C LYS A 46 -25.73 23.00 -7.38
N ASN A 47 -24.64 22.33 -6.99
CA ASN A 47 -23.93 22.78 -5.77
C ASN A 47 -22.41 22.97 -5.85
N VAL A 48 -21.82 23.14 -7.03
CA VAL A 48 -20.40 23.55 -7.11
C VAL A 48 -20.24 24.67 -8.14
N GLU A 49 -20.80 25.85 -7.82
CA GLU A 49 -20.78 27.05 -8.68
C GLU A 49 -19.37 27.36 -9.21
N TRP A 50 -18.33 27.08 -8.43
CA TRP A 50 -16.95 27.40 -8.81
C TRP A 50 -16.34 26.49 -9.90
N THR A 51 -16.90 25.30 -10.13
CA THR A 51 -16.44 24.38 -11.19
C THR A 51 -17.11 24.62 -12.54
N GLN A 52 -18.10 25.52 -12.58
CA GLN A 52 -18.80 25.84 -13.81
C GLN A 52 -17.88 26.59 -14.77
N PHE A 53 -17.95 26.23 -16.05
CA PHE A 53 -17.13 26.85 -17.10
C PHE A 53 -17.22 28.39 -17.08
N GLY A 54 -18.44 28.93 -16.93
CA GLY A 54 -18.66 30.38 -16.87
C GLY A 54 -17.98 31.04 -15.67
N TYR A 55 -18.00 30.39 -14.51
CA TYR A 55 -17.35 30.93 -13.31
C TYR A 55 -15.82 30.85 -13.39
N LEU A 56 -15.27 29.75 -13.92
CA LEU A 56 -13.83 29.63 -14.16
C LEU A 56 -13.32 30.66 -15.18
N SER A 57 -14.10 30.94 -16.23
CA SER A 57 -13.77 32.01 -17.19
C SER A 57 -13.86 33.39 -16.53
N TYR A 58 -14.86 33.62 -15.66
CA TYR A 58 -14.89 34.84 -14.84
C TYR A 58 -13.62 34.97 -13.98
N LEU A 59 -13.22 33.92 -13.25
CA LEU A 59 -12.00 33.95 -12.45
C LEU A 59 -10.75 34.22 -13.30
N SER A 60 -10.65 33.62 -14.49
CA SER A 60 -9.54 33.89 -15.43
C SER A 60 -9.43 35.37 -15.81
N ASN A 61 -10.56 36.03 -16.05
CA ASN A 61 -10.59 37.44 -16.47
C ASN A 61 -10.40 38.43 -15.31
N TYR A 62 -10.85 38.09 -14.11
CA TYR A 62 -10.96 39.05 -13.00
C TYR A 62 -10.05 38.75 -11.79
N ALA A 63 -9.53 37.53 -11.64
CA ALA A 63 -8.62 37.18 -10.54
C ALA A 63 -7.16 37.53 -10.88
N SER A 64 -6.84 38.82 -10.86
CA SER A 64 -5.49 39.33 -11.19
C SER A 64 -4.55 39.48 -9.99
N ASN A 65 -4.73 38.66 -8.93
CA ASN A 65 -3.96 38.76 -7.69
C ASN A 65 -2.81 37.73 -7.63
N LEU A 66 -2.29 37.43 -6.43
CA LEU A 66 -1.20 36.46 -6.22
C LEU A 66 -1.56 35.02 -6.65
N VAL A 67 -2.85 34.69 -6.72
CA VAL A 67 -3.36 33.43 -7.26
C VAL A 67 -4.20 33.78 -8.47
N GLN A 68 -3.87 33.16 -9.60
CA GLN A 68 -4.46 33.44 -10.91
C GLN A 68 -5.02 32.15 -11.51
N PHE A 69 -6.03 32.33 -12.36
CA PHE A 69 -6.70 31.23 -13.04
C PHE A 69 -6.42 31.35 -14.53
N SER A 70 -6.10 30.22 -15.18
CA SER A 70 -6.05 30.16 -16.63
C SER A 70 -7.46 30.01 -17.21
N GLU A 71 -7.65 30.48 -18.45
CA GLU A 71 -8.90 30.22 -19.17
C GLU A 71 -9.26 28.72 -19.15
N PRO A 72 -10.53 28.38 -18.83
CA PRO A 72 -10.99 27.00 -18.86
C PRO A 72 -10.96 26.47 -20.30
N LYS A 73 -10.50 25.23 -20.45
CA LYS A 73 -10.42 24.55 -21.75
C LYS A 73 -11.20 23.24 -21.68
N ILE A 74 -12.02 23.00 -22.70
CA ILE A 74 -12.66 21.71 -22.90
C ILE A 74 -11.64 20.77 -23.53
N ILE A 75 -11.47 19.59 -22.94
CA ILE A 75 -10.63 18.53 -23.47
C ILE A 75 -11.56 17.45 -23.98
N ASP A 76 -11.68 17.36 -25.31
CA ASP A 76 -12.50 16.36 -25.99
C ASP A 76 -11.69 15.07 -26.19
N ILE A 77 -11.60 14.27 -25.12
CA ILE A 77 -10.98 12.94 -25.12
C ILE A 77 -11.85 11.97 -24.34
N GLU A 78 -11.72 10.68 -24.65
CA GLU A 78 -12.37 9.63 -23.88
C GLU A 78 -11.89 9.64 -22.41
N PHE A 79 -12.85 9.58 -21.48
CA PHE A 79 -12.56 9.52 -20.05
C PHE A 79 -12.09 8.12 -19.66
N THR A 80 -10.79 7.88 -19.81
CA THR A 80 -10.11 6.67 -19.34
C THR A 80 -9.17 7.00 -18.20
N GLN A 81 -8.90 6.02 -17.32
CA GLN A 81 -7.96 6.19 -16.21
C GLN A 81 -6.57 6.62 -16.69
N ASN A 82 -6.13 6.10 -17.83
CA ASN A 82 -4.85 6.45 -18.44
C ASN A 82 -4.83 7.91 -18.92
N ASN A 83 -5.90 8.36 -19.60
CA ASN A 83 -6.01 9.75 -20.07
C ASN A 83 -6.08 10.73 -18.89
N PHE A 84 -6.86 10.40 -17.84
CA PHE A 84 -6.92 11.20 -16.62
C PHE A 84 -5.54 11.31 -15.97
N LYS A 85 -4.83 10.19 -15.80
CA LYS A 85 -3.47 10.15 -15.22
C LYS A 85 -2.52 11.08 -15.97
N ARG A 86 -2.44 10.96 -17.29
CA ARG A 86 -1.56 11.81 -18.12
C ARG A 86 -1.88 13.30 -18.00
N LEU A 87 -3.16 13.66 -17.91
CA LEU A 87 -3.57 15.06 -17.70
C LEU A 87 -3.23 15.54 -16.29
N PHE A 88 -3.47 14.72 -15.27
CA PHE A 88 -3.12 15.05 -13.88
C PHE A 88 -1.61 15.26 -13.72
N GLU A 89 -0.78 14.40 -14.31
CA GLU A 89 0.68 14.53 -14.29
C GLU A 89 1.16 15.81 -14.98
N LYS A 90 0.54 16.15 -16.11
CA LYS A 90 0.87 17.36 -16.87
C LYS A 90 0.54 18.64 -16.11
N TYR A 91 -0.57 18.68 -15.39
CA TYR A 91 -1.13 19.93 -14.85
C TYR A 91 -1.06 20.07 -13.33
N ILE A 92 -1.15 18.97 -12.57
CA ILE A 92 -1.29 19.01 -11.11
C ILE A 92 -0.01 18.55 -10.44
N PHE A 93 0.35 17.29 -10.58
CA PHE A 93 1.50 16.70 -9.91
C PHE A 93 1.89 15.40 -10.60
N THR A 94 3.18 15.14 -10.74
CA THR A 94 3.65 13.83 -11.20
C THR A 94 3.19 12.81 -10.16
N TYR A 95 2.43 11.79 -10.56
CA TYR A 95 2.30 10.64 -9.66
C TYR A 95 3.72 10.19 -9.37
N ALA A 96 4.08 10.05 -8.08
CA ALA A 96 5.19 9.17 -7.75
C ALA A 96 4.91 7.87 -8.51
N GLN A 97 5.96 7.28 -9.08
CA GLN A 97 5.85 5.99 -9.75
C GLN A 97 5.43 4.96 -8.70
N ASP A 98 4.13 4.90 -8.45
CA ASP A 98 3.45 4.15 -7.41
C ASP A 98 2.15 3.68 -8.04
N ALA A 99 2.32 2.86 -9.08
CA ALA A 99 1.32 1.87 -9.47
C ALA A 99 1.45 0.61 -8.59
N GLU A 100 1.89 0.74 -7.34
CA GLU A 100 2.10 -0.39 -6.42
C GLU A 100 0.94 -0.55 -5.40
N TYR A 101 0.10 0.48 -5.21
CA TYR A 101 -0.98 0.39 -4.22
C TYR A 101 -2.12 -0.55 -4.64
N SER A 102 -2.34 -0.84 -5.93
CA SER A 102 -3.40 -1.77 -6.34
C SER A 102 -2.96 -3.24 -6.35
N THR A 103 -1.72 -3.54 -6.75
CA THR A 103 -1.25 -4.93 -6.81
C THR A 103 -0.97 -5.51 -5.42
N SER A 104 -0.43 -4.69 -4.51
CA SER A 104 -0.12 -5.08 -3.13
C SER A 104 -1.33 -5.54 -2.33
N GLN A 105 -2.42 -4.77 -2.34
CA GLN A 105 -3.67 -5.12 -1.67
C GLN A 105 -4.28 -6.38 -2.31
N MET A 106 -4.23 -6.50 -3.65
CA MET A 106 -4.79 -7.65 -4.35
C MET A 106 -4.13 -8.98 -3.97
N ILE A 107 -2.80 -9.05 -3.82
CA ILE A 107 -2.13 -10.31 -3.47
C ILE A 107 -2.46 -10.73 -2.03
N VAL A 108 -2.39 -9.79 -1.08
CA VAL A 108 -2.70 -10.08 0.32
C VAL A 108 -4.17 -10.50 0.47
N GLU A 109 -5.09 -9.79 -0.18
CA GLU A 109 -6.52 -10.13 -0.19
C GLU A 109 -6.75 -11.50 -0.84
N GLN A 110 -6.13 -11.78 -1.99
CA GLN A 110 -6.22 -13.08 -2.67
C GLN A 110 -5.76 -14.23 -1.77
N VAL A 111 -4.60 -14.11 -1.11
CA VAL A 111 -4.11 -15.15 -0.19
C VAL A 111 -5.09 -15.33 0.98
N LYS A 112 -5.61 -14.23 1.54
CA LYS A 112 -6.60 -14.30 2.62
C LYS A 112 -7.86 -15.02 2.18
N GLU A 113 -8.41 -14.69 1.01
CA GLU A 113 -9.62 -15.32 0.48
C GLU A 113 -9.43 -16.80 0.19
N ASN A 114 -8.29 -17.19 -0.38
CA ASN A 114 -8.03 -18.55 -0.82
C ASN A 114 -7.56 -19.48 0.30
N LEU A 115 -6.70 -19.01 1.20
CA LEU A 115 -6.02 -19.84 2.18
C LEU A 115 -6.68 -19.80 3.56
N TYR A 116 -7.07 -18.62 4.06
CA TYR A 116 -7.48 -18.47 5.46
C TYR A 116 -8.69 -19.32 5.83
N PRO A 117 -9.77 -19.41 5.01
CA PRO A 117 -10.91 -20.26 5.33
C PRO A 117 -10.54 -21.72 5.56
N LYS A 118 -9.46 -22.18 4.92
CA LYS A 118 -9.02 -23.58 4.93
C LYS A 118 -8.13 -23.90 6.13
N ILE A 119 -7.32 -22.93 6.56
CA ILE A 119 -6.36 -23.12 7.66
C ILE A 119 -6.82 -22.53 8.99
N ASN A 120 -7.94 -21.79 9.04
CA ASN A 120 -8.35 -21.03 10.23
C ASN A 120 -8.49 -21.87 11.51
N THR A 121 -8.76 -23.17 11.44
CA THR A 121 -8.89 -24.03 12.62
C THR A 121 -7.54 -24.53 13.12
N ARG A 122 -6.51 -24.45 12.27
CA ARG A 122 -5.18 -25.04 12.47
C ARG A 122 -4.10 -24.04 12.83
N VAL A 123 -4.33 -22.74 12.64
CA VAL A 123 -3.33 -21.70 12.94
C VAL A 123 -3.96 -20.49 13.60
N ASN A 124 -3.13 -19.69 14.27
CA ASN A 124 -3.47 -18.30 14.58
C ASN A 124 -3.28 -17.46 13.32
N LEU A 125 -4.26 -16.64 12.96
CA LEU A 125 -4.26 -15.81 11.75
C LEU A 125 -4.08 -14.34 12.11
N ASP A 126 -3.36 -13.59 11.28
CA ASP A 126 -3.11 -12.15 11.40
C ASP A 126 -2.79 -11.71 12.84
N ILE A 127 -1.75 -12.30 13.42
CA ILE A 127 -1.34 -11.99 14.79
C ILE A 127 -0.15 -11.04 14.83
N THR A 128 -0.19 -10.11 15.78
CA THR A 128 0.96 -9.28 16.12
C THR A 128 1.73 -9.95 17.24
N LEU A 129 3.00 -10.21 16.99
CA LEU A 129 3.94 -10.77 17.94
C LEU A 129 4.81 -9.65 18.50
N ASP A 130 5.02 -9.64 19.81
CA ASP A 130 5.93 -8.72 20.48
C ASP A 130 6.77 -9.43 21.57
N SER A 131 7.46 -8.64 22.40
CA SER A 131 8.31 -9.16 23.47
C SER A 131 7.56 -9.97 24.54
N SER A 132 6.24 -9.83 24.63
CA SER A 132 5.40 -10.64 25.51
C SER A 132 5.16 -12.05 24.96
N ASN A 133 5.22 -12.21 23.63
CA ASN A 133 5.13 -13.51 22.98
C ASN A 133 6.51 -14.17 22.88
N PHE A 134 7.55 -13.40 22.53
CA PHE A 134 8.92 -13.88 22.39
C PHE A 134 9.91 -12.87 22.97
N GLU A 135 10.61 -13.22 24.05
CA GLU A 135 11.49 -12.30 24.80
C GLU A 135 12.55 -11.59 23.93
N ASN A 136 13.07 -12.27 22.90
CA ASN A 136 14.10 -11.76 21.99
C ASN A 136 13.54 -10.96 20.80
N LEU A 137 12.24 -10.61 20.81
CA LEU A 137 11.61 -9.83 19.77
C LEU A 137 11.66 -8.33 20.11
N PHE A 138 12.59 -7.61 19.50
CA PHE A 138 12.86 -6.19 19.80
C PHE A 138 11.83 -5.20 19.25
N ALA A 139 11.03 -5.62 18.25
CA ALA A 139 10.00 -4.80 17.64
C ALA A 139 8.78 -5.66 17.32
N PRO A 140 7.55 -5.15 17.45
CA PRO A 140 6.36 -5.89 17.07
C PRO A 140 6.38 -6.29 15.59
N ILE A 141 5.99 -7.53 15.28
CA ILE A 141 5.92 -8.06 13.91
C ILE A 141 4.55 -8.70 13.72
N GLU A 142 3.85 -8.27 12.67
CA GLU A 142 2.62 -8.91 12.22
C GLU A 142 3.00 -10.12 11.36
N VAL A 143 2.36 -11.26 11.61
CA VAL A 143 2.52 -12.48 10.81
C VAL A 143 1.15 -12.99 10.36
N ASN A 144 1.05 -13.36 9.08
CA ASN A 144 -0.23 -13.80 8.50
C ASN A 144 -0.74 -15.10 9.12
N PHE A 145 0.13 -16.06 9.39
CA PHE A 145 -0.25 -17.21 10.21
C PHE A 145 0.89 -17.79 11.03
N LEU A 146 0.53 -18.38 12.17
CA LEU A 146 1.43 -19.11 13.06
C LEU A 146 0.75 -20.35 13.65
N GLY A 147 1.46 -21.48 13.59
CA GLY A 147 1.03 -22.77 14.12
C GLY A 147 2.22 -23.59 14.63
N ILE A 148 1.91 -24.78 15.12
CA ILE A 148 2.87 -25.72 15.68
C ILE A 148 2.43 -27.17 15.47
N ASN A 149 3.36 -28.04 15.11
CA ASN A 149 3.17 -29.50 15.04
C ASN A 149 4.35 -30.25 15.68
N GLY A 150 4.89 -29.69 16.76
CA GLY A 150 6.17 -30.10 17.33
C GLY A 150 7.37 -29.40 16.68
N MET A 151 7.18 -28.69 15.58
CA MET A 151 8.05 -27.63 15.05
C MET A 151 7.20 -26.39 14.77
N PRO A 152 7.76 -25.18 14.84
CA PRO A 152 7.02 -23.98 14.49
C PRO A 152 6.71 -23.95 13.00
N VAL A 153 5.49 -23.54 12.66
CA VAL A 153 5.03 -23.37 11.28
C VAL A 153 4.50 -21.95 11.14
N ALA A 154 5.08 -21.13 10.27
CA ALA A 154 4.60 -19.76 10.07
C ALA A 154 4.63 -19.37 8.59
N GLY A 155 3.86 -18.36 8.23
CA GLY A 155 3.94 -17.83 6.88
C GLY A 155 3.56 -16.36 6.80
N GLN A 156 4.17 -15.70 5.82
CA GLN A 156 3.99 -14.30 5.54
C GLN A 156 3.73 -14.09 4.06
N THR A 157 2.71 -13.31 3.76
CA THR A 157 2.42 -12.84 2.42
C THR A 157 3.29 -11.63 2.13
N ILE A 158 4.05 -11.68 1.05
CA ILE A 158 4.94 -10.63 0.58
C ILE A 158 4.54 -10.25 -0.84
N ASP A 159 4.37 -8.95 -1.04
CA ASP A 159 4.21 -8.39 -2.37
C ASP A 159 5.58 -7.99 -2.92
N PHE A 160 6.06 -8.75 -3.89
CA PHE A 160 7.32 -8.53 -4.58
C PHE A 160 7.28 -7.36 -5.57
N SER A 161 6.11 -6.76 -5.81
CA SER A 161 5.98 -5.55 -6.64
C SER A 161 6.23 -4.25 -5.89
N LYS A 162 6.39 -4.27 -4.55
CA LYS A 162 6.71 -3.08 -3.74
C LYS A 162 8.09 -2.52 -4.06
N LYS A 163 8.31 -1.21 -3.79
CA LYS A 163 9.65 -0.62 -3.85
C LYS A 163 10.65 -1.47 -3.07
N HIS A 164 11.78 -1.72 -3.71
CA HIS A 164 12.83 -2.62 -3.23
C HIS A 164 13.17 -2.47 -1.74
N TYR A 165 13.34 -1.23 -1.25
CA TYR A 165 13.64 -0.99 0.16
C TYR A 165 12.55 -1.50 1.13
N PHE A 166 11.28 -1.37 0.78
CA PHE A 166 10.18 -1.88 1.60
C PHE A 166 10.11 -3.40 1.53
N LEU A 167 10.33 -3.97 0.35
CA LEU A 167 10.41 -5.43 0.15
C LEU A 167 11.55 -6.04 0.98
N GLU A 168 12.76 -5.49 0.90
CA GLU A 168 13.91 -5.92 1.71
C GLU A 168 13.59 -5.89 3.21
N ASN A 169 12.92 -4.83 3.66
CA ASN A 169 12.52 -4.69 5.07
C ASN A 169 11.49 -5.75 5.49
N ASP A 170 10.46 -6.00 4.66
CA ASP A 170 9.43 -7.01 4.95
C ASP A 170 10.05 -8.41 5.05
N VAL A 171 10.92 -8.78 4.10
CA VAL A 171 11.65 -10.05 4.10
C VAL A 171 12.56 -10.17 5.32
N THR A 172 13.37 -9.14 5.59
CA THR A 172 14.33 -9.16 6.71
C THR A 172 13.62 -9.29 8.05
N ARG A 173 12.49 -8.59 8.24
CA ARG A 173 11.68 -8.70 9.47
C ARG A 173 11.12 -10.11 9.64
N PHE A 174 10.61 -10.71 8.56
CA PHE A 174 10.10 -12.08 8.64
C PHE A 174 11.21 -13.08 8.94
N VAL A 175 12.38 -12.99 8.28
CA VAL A 175 13.55 -13.84 8.57
C VAL A 175 14.04 -13.67 10.01
N ALA A 176 14.06 -12.45 10.53
CA ALA A 176 14.40 -12.22 11.94
C ALA A 176 13.38 -12.90 12.88
N LEU A 177 12.09 -12.80 12.56
CA LEU A 177 11.03 -13.46 13.31
C LEU A 177 11.21 -14.98 13.32
N THR A 178 11.51 -15.61 12.17
CA THR A 178 11.71 -17.06 12.11
C THR A 178 12.82 -17.51 13.06
N LYS A 179 13.93 -16.76 13.12
CA LYS A 179 15.03 -17.05 14.06
C LYS A 179 14.62 -16.93 15.51
N VAL A 180 13.82 -15.92 15.86
CA VAL A 180 13.30 -15.76 17.22
C VAL A 180 12.41 -16.93 17.62
N ILE A 181 11.53 -17.38 16.72
CA ILE A 181 10.63 -18.53 16.97
C ILE A 181 11.44 -19.83 17.09
N GLU A 182 12.40 -20.07 16.20
CA GLU A 182 13.28 -21.26 16.27
C GLU A 182 14.07 -21.33 17.58
N LEU A 183 14.55 -20.19 18.07
CA LEU A 183 15.25 -20.09 19.36
C LEU A 183 14.32 -20.41 20.53
N ALA A 184 13.07 -19.94 20.49
CA ALA A 184 12.08 -20.21 21.54
C ALA A 184 11.68 -21.70 21.58
N GLU A 185 11.51 -22.33 20.42
CA GLU A 185 11.13 -23.75 20.31
C GLU A 185 12.32 -24.72 20.35
N ASN A 186 13.55 -24.20 20.29
CA ASN A 186 14.80 -24.95 20.15
C ASN A 186 14.75 -25.99 19.00
N LYS A 187 14.09 -25.63 17.90
CA LYS A 187 13.87 -26.48 16.72
C LYS A 187 13.79 -25.63 15.46
N ARG A 188 14.23 -26.18 14.33
CA ARG A 188 13.99 -25.57 13.02
C ARG A 188 12.51 -25.64 12.67
N GLY A 189 12.00 -24.56 12.10
CA GLY A 189 10.61 -24.44 11.69
C GLY A 189 10.40 -24.66 10.20
N GLN A 190 9.12 -24.75 9.81
CA GLN A 190 8.69 -24.66 8.43
C GLN A 190 8.12 -23.26 8.18
N PHE A 191 8.76 -22.48 7.32
CA PHE A 191 8.43 -21.07 7.12
C PHE A 191 8.12 -20.79 5.66
N TYR A 192 6.95 -20.20 5.41
CA TYR A 192 6.45 -19.92 4.07
C TYR A 192 6.51 -18.43 3.74
N ILE A 193 6.95 -18.10 2.53
CA ILE A 193 6.68 -16.80 1.91
C ILE A 193 5.66 -17.02 0.80
N LEU A 194 4.51 -16.37 0.93
CA LEU A 194 3.43 -16.40 -0.05
C LEU A 194 3.50 -15.14 -0.89
N GLY A 195 3.53 -15.26 -2.22
CA GLY A 195 3.60 -14.08 -3.07
C GLY A 195 3.51 -14.42 -4.54
N ARG A 196 3.72 -13.43 -5.40
CA ARG A 196 3.84 -13.64 -6.84
C ARG A 196 5.22 -13.21 -7.31
N GLU A 197 5.77 -13.91 -8.29
CA GLU A 197 6.96 -13.49 -8.99
C GLU A 197 6.80 -12.04 -9.51
N PRO A 198 7.74 -11.13 -9.23
CA PRO A 198 7.67 -9.76 -9.76
C PRO A 198 7.92 -9.73 -11.26
N GLU A 199 7.40 -8.72 -11.95
CA GLU A 199 7.67 -8.55 -13.38
C GLU A 199 9.18 -8.42 -13.65
N ASN A 200 9.68 -9.09 -14.70
CA ASN A 200 11.10 -9.13 -15.09
C ASN A 200 11.75 -7.75 -15.31
N SER A 201 10.96 -6.68 -15.46
CA SER A 201 11.48 -5.32 -15.53
C SER A 201 12.06 -4.80 -14.21
N ASP A 202 11.64 -5.34 -13.06
CA ASP A 202 12.22 -5.01 -11.75
C ASP A 202 13.34 -5.98 -11.38
N VAL A 203 14.52 -5.70 -11.94
CA VAL A 203 15.71 -6.56 -11.78
C VAL A 203 16.06 -6.80 -10.31
N LYS A 204 15.91 -5.80 -9.44
CA LYS A 204 16.31 -5.93 -8.03
C LYS A 204 15.33 -6.78 -7.24
N ASN A 205 14.03 -6.58 -7.45
CA ASN A 205 13.01 -7.38 -6.79
C ASN A 205 13.01 -8.82 -7.30
N HIS A 206 13.20 -9.01 -8.60
CA HIS A 206 13.33 -10.34 -9.20
C HIS A 206 14.54 -11.09 -8.62
N GLN A 207 15.70 -10.44 -8.48
CA GLN A 207 16.87 -11.05 -7.84
C GLN A 207 16.60 -11.46 -6.37
N LEU A 208 15.91 -10.62 -5.60
CA LEU A 208 15.55 -10.95 -4.22
C LEU A 208 14.54 -12.11 -4.16
N TRP A 209 13.55 -12.13 -5.06
CA TRP A 209 12.62 -13.24 -5.20
C TRP A 209 13.32 -14.55 -5.55
N GLU A 210 14.24 -14.56 -6.52
CA GLU A 210 15.03 -15.74 -6.88
C GLU A 210 15.84 -16.25 -5.68
N GLN A 211 16.49 -15.34 -4.94
CA GLN A 211 17.24 -15.70 -3.73
C GLN A 211 16.37 -16.33 -2.63
N ILE A 212 15.12 -15.89 -2.49
CA ILE A 212 14.16 -16.46 -1.54
C ILE A 212 13.68 -17.83 -2.02
N ARG A 213 13.30 -17.93 -3.30
CA ARG A 213 12.84 -19.18 -3.92
C ARG A 213 13.90 -20.29 -3.84
N ASP A 214 15.16 -19.91 -4.04
CA ASP A 214 16.29 -20.85 -4.05
C ASP A 214 16.90 -21.03 -2.63
N SER A 215 16.28 -20.47 -1.58
CA SER A 215 16.75 -20.56 -0.20
C SER A 215 16.28 -21.83 0.50
N ASP A 216 17.15 -22.43 1.32
CA ASP A 216 16.77 -23.50 2.25
C ASP A 216 16.09 -22.98 3.55
N ILE A 217 15.99 -21.66 3.73
CA ILE A 217 15.49 -21.04 4.96
C ILE A 217 13.97 -20.83 4.91
N LEU A 218 13.44 -20.56 3.72
CA LEU A 218 12.06 -20.14 3.48
C LEU A 218 11.54 -20.91 2.27
N GLU A 219 10.33 -21.43 2.36
CA GLU A 219 9.65 -22.03 1.23
C GLU A 219 8.80 -20.98 0.53
N PHE A 220 9.15 -20.65 -0.72
CA PHE A 220 8.33 -19.78 -1.54
C PHE A 220 7.13 -20.57 -2.09
N VAL A 221 5.92 -20.00 -1.94
CA VAL A 221 4.68 -20.55 -2.48
C VAL A 221 3.99 -19.45 -3.27
N ASP A 222 3.63 -19.74 -4.52
CA ASP A 222 2.90 -18.78 -5.34
C ASP A 222 1.50 -18.51 -4.76
N ALA A 223 1.03 -17.27 -4.84
CA ALA A 223 -0.29 -16.85 -4.38
C ALA A 223 -1.45 -17.60 -5.08
N ASP A 224 -1.20 -18.19 -6.25
CA ASP A 224 -2.14 -19.05 -6.96
C ASP A 224 -2.07 -20.53 -6.51
N GLU A 225 -1.03 -20.92 -5.76
CA GLU A 225 -0.73 -22.31 -5.36
C GLU A 225 -0.79 -22.53 -3.83
N THR A 226 -1.54 -21.68 -3.12
CA THR A 226 -1.64 -21.74 -1.65
C THR A 226 -2.17 -23.06 -1.07
N GLY A 227 -2.75 -23.93 -1.91
CA GLY A 227 -3.17 -25.28 -1.52
C GLY A 227 -2.03 -26.16 -0.98
N ILE A 228 -0.78 -25.91 -1.36
CA ILE A 228 0.38 -26.63 -0.82
C ILE A 228 0.51 -26.42 0.70
N VAL A 229 0.24 -25.19 1.16
CA VAL A 229 0.30 -24.85 2.59
C VAL A 229 -0.82 -25.53 3.37
N GLU A 230 -2.03 -25.58 2.79
CA GLU A 230 -3.17 -26.32 3.35
C GLU A 230 -2.83 -27.80 3.51
N GLU A 231 -2.39 -28.46 2.43
CA GLU A 231 -2.06 -29.89 2.44
C GLU A 231 -1.00 -30.21 3.50
N TYR A 232 0.05 -29.39 3.60
CA TYR A 232 1.08 -29.54 4.61
C TYR A 232 0.51 -29.46 6.04
N MET A 233 -0.37 -28.48 6.31
CA MET A 233 -0.97 -28.29 7.62
C MET A 233 -1.88 -29.45 8.03
N GLU A 234 -2.57 -30.04 7.07
CA GLU A 234 -3.42 -31.21 7.30
C GLU A 234 -2.60 -32.47 7.53
N SER A 235 -1.63 -32.76 6.67
CA SER A 235 -0.84 -33.99 6.71
C SER A 235 0.08 -34.08 7.92
N HIS A 236 0.47 -32.93 8.49
CA HIS A 236 1.37 -32.87 9.64
C HIS A 236 0.69 -32.42 10.95
N ASP A 237 -0.65 -32.46 11.04
CA ASP A 237 -1.43 -32.09 12.23
C ASP A 237 -1.01 -30.75 12.85
N VAL A 238 -0.91 -29.70 12.03
CA VAL A 238 -0.60 -28.35 12.52
C VAL A 238 -1.76 -27.83 13.35
N ARG A 239 -1.42 -27.25 14.51
CA ARG A 239 -2.36 -26.67 15.48
C ARG A 239 -2.00 -25.22 15.78
N PRO A 240 -2.96 -24.40 16.25
CA PRO A 240 -2.69 -23.02 16.62
C PRO A 240 -1.57 -22.96 17.67
N TYR A 241 -0.60 -22.08 17.46
CA TYR A 241 0.53 -21.89 18.36
C TYR A 241 0.07 -21.34 19.72
N PHE A 242 -0.84 -20.36 19.70
CA PHE A 242 -1.54 -19.85 20.87
C PHE A 242 -2.94 -20.46 20.95
N LYS A 243 -3.38 -20.75 22.18
CA LYS A 243 -4.76 -21.18 22.44
C LYS A 243 -5.73 -20.11 21.94
N LYS A 244 -6.69 -20.55 21.14
CA LYS A 244 -7.86 -19.75 20.74
C LYS A 244 -8.93 -19.77 21.82
#